data_AF-A0A951GZJ8-F1
#
_entry.id   AF-A0A951GZJ8-F1
#
_cell.length_a   1.000
_cell.length_b   1.000
_cell.length_c   1.000
_cell.angle_alpha   90.00
_cell.angle_beta   90.00
_cell.angle_gamma   90.00
#
_symmetry.space_group_name_H-M   'P 1'
#
loop_
_entity.id
_entity.type
_entity.pdbx_description
1 polymer ?
#
loop_
_entity_poly.entity_id
_entity_poly.type
_entity_poly.pdbx_seq_one_letter_code
_entity_poly.pdbx_strand_id
1 'polypeptide(L)'
;MTPSTLAEQLTKYLTDAHSIEQQAVAQMRKAPELTDDPEISAAFAQHLTETEEHERLVRDRLVARDAGPALLKDLAGTITGAGFVLFAAAQPDTPGKLVVHAYSYEHLEEAAYELLARVAELDGDEETGALARRIGAQERAMGERLEALFERAVEASLRELAPEDLGEQLDKYLADAHAIEAQALKLLEKAPELAGADELASAYQDHLAETEEHQRLVADRLEARGSSPSRLKDAALRLGALNWGAFFRAQPDTPAKLAGFAYAFEHLEIGAYELLRRVAARADDPETEQLADRILAQERAAAERIESLFEPALDATLSEQGVGPR
;
A
#
# COMPACT_ATOMS: atom_id res chain seq x y z
N MET A 1 -22.18 1.34 -11.99
CA MET A 1 -23.12 0.20 -12.12
C MET A 1 -22.34 -1.04 -11.73
N THR A 2 -22.94 -1.98 -11.01
CA THR A 2 -22.32 -3.29 -10.77
C THR A 2 -22.16 -3.99 -12.11
N PRO A 3 -20.95 -4.44 -12.50
CA PRO A 3 -20.74 -5.13 -13.76
C PRO A 3 -21.48 -6.46 -13.77
N SER A 4 -22.03 -6.80 -14.93
CA SER A 4 -22.85 -7.99 -15.17
C SER A 4 -22.20 -9.00 -16.12
N THR A 5 -21.03 -8.66 -16.66
CA THR A 5 -20.23 -9.50 -17.55
C THR A 5 -18.73 -9.35 -17.27
N LEU A 6 -17.93 -10.35 -17.68
CA LEU A 6 -16.46 -10.28 -17.61
C LEU A 6 -15.90 -9.07 -18.36
N ALA A 7 -16.47 -8.73 -19.52
CA ALA A 7 -16.05 -7.57 -20.31
C ALA A 7 -16.29 -6.24 -19.58
N GLU A 8 -17.41 -6.10 -18.87
CA GLU A 8 -17.71 -4.92 -18.04
C GLU A 8 -16.81 -4.86 -16.81
N GLN A 9 -16.57 -6.00 -16.15
CA GLN A 9 -15.68 -6.11 -15.00
C GLN A 9 -14.23 -5.78 -15.37
N LEU A 10 -13.76 -6.26 -16.52
CA LEU A 10 -12.45 -5.93 -17.06
C LEU A 10 -12.30 -4.44 -17.33
N THR A 11 -13.31 -3.81 -17.93
CA THR A 11 -13.32 -2.35 -18.15
C THR A 11 -13.32 -1.58 -16.83
N LYS A 12 -14.00 -2.09 -15.79
CA LYS A 12 -13.96 -1.50 -14.44
C LYS A 12 -12.55 -1.56 -13.84
N TYR A 13 -11.89 -2.71 -13.86
CA TYR A 13 -10.52 -2.84 -13.34
C TYR A 13 -9.50 -2.00 -14.11
N LEU A 14 -9.65 -1.91 -15.43
CA LEU A 14 -8.79 -1.05 -16.25
C LEU A 14 -9.03 0.44 -15.95
N THR A 15 -10.27 0.83 -15.62
CA THR A 15 -10.62 2.20 -15.18
C THR A 15 -10.05 2.51 -13.80
N ASP A 16 -10.12 1.53 -12.89
CA ASP A 16 -9.51 1.61 -11.55
C ASP A 16 -7.98 1.78 -11.69
N ALA A 17 -7.31 0.94 -12.49
CA ALA A 17 -5.88 1.05 -12.79
C ALA A 17 -5.51 2.43 -13.37
N HIS A 18 -6.26 2.94 -14.35
CA HIS A 18 -6.01 4.27 -14.90
C HIS A 18 -6.11 5.39 -13.85
N SER A 19 -7.05 5.26 -12.92
CA SER A 19 -7.24 6.23 -11.84
C SER A 19 -6.11 6.17 -10.81
N ILE A 20 -5.53 5.00 -10.59
CA ILE A 20 -4.35 4.79 -9.74
C ILE A 20 -3.14 5.45 -10.41
N GLU A 21 -2.89 5.16 -11.68
CA GLU A 21 -1.79 5.74 -12.48
C GLU A 21 -1.82 7.29 -12.51
N GLN A 22 -2.99 7.89 -12.71
CA GLN A 22 -3.12 9.35 -12.68
C GLN A 22 -2.75 9.95 -11.32
N GLN A 23 -3.06 9.24 -10.23
CA GLN A 23 -2.66 9.64 -8.89
C GLN A 23 -1.17 9.42 -8.67
N ALA A 24 -0.61 8.29 -9.14
CA ALA A 24 0.81 7.99 -9.09
C ALA A 24 1.64 9.08 -9.81
N VAL A 25 1.27 9.46 -11.04
CA VAL A 25 1.93 10.56 -11.79
C VAL A 25 1.92 11.87 -11.00
N ALA A 26 0.81 12.22 -10.36
CA ALA A 26 0.73 13.45 -9.56
C ALA A 26 1.66 13.43 -8.34
N GLN A 27 1.85 12.25 -7.73
CA GLN A 27 2.76 12.02 -6.60
C GLN A 27 4.23 12.04 -7.05
N MET A 28 4.54 11.30 -8.11
CA MET A 28 5.90 11.14 -8.64
C MET A 28 6.46 12.43 -9.25
N ARG A 29 5.62 13.38 -9.67
CA ARG A 29 6.08 14.73 -10.04
C ARG A 29 6.67 15.53 -8.89
N LYS A 30 6.30 15.21 -7.65
CA LYS A 30 6.77 15.92 -6.44
C LYS A 30 7.81 15.12 -5.67
N ALA A 31 7.69 13.80 -5.65
CA ALA A 31 8.54 12.92 -4.82
C ALA A 31 10.06 13.15 -4.98
N PRO A 32 10.63 13.39 -6.19
CA PRO A 32 12.05 13.68 -6.35
C PRO A 32 12.53 14.94 -5.61
N GLU A 33 11.64 15.91 -5.37
CA GLU A 33 11.93 17.19 -4.69
C GLU A 33 11.75 17.10 -3.17
N LEU A 34 11.17 16.01 -2.66
CA LEU A 34 10.90 15.82 -1.22
C LEU A 34 12.07 15.16 -0.47
N THR A 35 13.19 14.93 -1.15
CA THR A 35 14.39 14.32 -0.59
C THR A 35 15.64 14.95 -1.18
N ASP A 36 16.63 15.23 -0.33
CA ASP A 36 17.96 15.68 -0.76
C ASP A 36 18.91 14.51 -1.06
N ASP A 37 18.43 13.27 -0.92
CA ASP A 37 19.23 12.09 -1.26
C ASP A 37 19.18 11.80 -2.78
N PRO A 38 20.33 11.77 -3.48
CA PRO A 38 20.37 11.69 -4.93
C PRO A 38 19.90 10.35 -5.49
N GLU A 39 20.10 9.22 -4.80
CA GLU A 39 19.65 7.92 -5.31
C GLU A 39 18.15 7.76 -5.12
N ILE A 40 17.60 8.22 -3.98
CA ILE A 40 16.15 8.21 -3.75
C ILE A 40 15.45 9.15 -4.75
N SER A 41 16.00 10.35 -4.97
CA SER A 41 15.49 11.30 -5.96
C SER A 41 15.53 10.71 -7.38
N ALA A 42 16.63 10.03 -7.74
CA ALA A 42 16.78 9.37 -9.04
C ALA A 42 15.79 8.21 -9.23
N ALA A 43 15.55 7.39 -8.21
CA ALA A 43 14.57 6.31 -8.26
C ALA A 43 13.15 6.84 -8.55
N PHE A 44 12.73 7.90 -7.86
CA PHE A 44 11.43 8.54 -8.13
C PHE A 44 11.37 9.21 -9.50
N ALA A 45 12.45 9.85 -9.96
CA ALA A 45 12.48 10.48 -11.28
C ALA A 45 12.44 9.44 -12.43
N GLN A 46 13.11 8.31 -12.25
CA GLN A 46 13.01 7.18 -13.18
C GLN A 46 11.58 6.64 -13.18
N HIS A 47 11.02 6.36 -12.00
CA HIS A 47 9.68 5.79 -11.91
C HIS A 47 8.61 6.75 -12.46
N LEU A 48 8.72 8.07 -12.27
CA LEU A 48 7.84 9.04 -12.94
C LEU A 48 7.76 8.82 -14.46
N THR A 49 8.90 8.49 -15.10
CA THR A 49 8.93 8.21 -16.55
C THR A 49 8.20 6.91 -16.88
N GLU A 50 8.36 5.89 -16.04
CA GLU A 50 7.66 4.60 -16.15
C GLU A 50 6.14 4.81 -15.98
N THR A 51 5.71 5.45 -14.89
CA THR A 51 4.30 5.76 -14.58
C THR A 51 3.63 6.62 -15.66
N GLU A 52 4.33 7.60 -16.24
CA GLU A 52 3.79 8.37 -17.38
C GLU A 52 3.60 7.51 -18.65
N GLU A 53 4.44 6.49 -18.86
CA GLU A 53 4.22 5.49 -19.92
C GLU A 53 3.02 4.59 -19.58
N HIS A 54 2.92 4.12 -18.33
CA HIS A 54 1.83 3.28 -17.85
C HIS A 54 0.47 3.96 -17.97
N GLU A 55 0.32 5.18 -17.46
CA GLU A 55 -0.90 6.00 -17.61
C GLU A 55 -1.34 6.07 -19.07
N ARG A 56 -0.39 6.33 -19.97
CA ARG A 56 -0.66 6.43 -21.41
C ARG A 56 -1.12 5.09 -21.98
N LEU A 57 -0.43 3.99 -21.65
CA LEU A 57 -0.76 2.64 -22.13
C LEU A 57 -2.15 2.21 -21.66
N VAL A 58 -2.47 2.40 -20.39
CA VAL A 58 -3.79 2.07 -19.82
C VAL A 58 -4.88 2.92 -20.44
N ARG A 59 -4.65 4.22 -20.62
CA ARG A 59 -5.59 5.13 -21.28
C ARG A 59 -5.86 4.70 -22.73
N ASP A 60 -4.81 4.41 -23.48
CA ASP A 60 -4.93 3.95 -24.87
C ASP A 60 -5.71 2.62 -24.94
N ARG A 61 -5.47 1.71 -23.97
CA ARG A 61 -6.23 0.45 -23.85
C ARG A 61 -7.70 0.67 -23.52
N LEU A 62 -8.03 1.60 -22.61
CA LEU A 62 -9.42 1.99 -22.29
C LEU A 62 -10.14 2.50 -23.54
N VAL A 63 -9.51 3.39 -24.31
CA VAL A 63 -10.05 3.91 -25.57
C VAL A 63 -10.34 2.78 -26.55
N ALA A 64 -9.41 1.82 -26.69
CA ALA A 64 -9.58 0.69 -27.59
C ALA A 64 -10.70 -0.28 -27.16
N ARG A 65 -11.11 -0.30 -25.88
CA ARG A 65 -12.25 -1.09 -25.36
C ARG A 65 -13.60 -0.39 -25.50
N ASP A 66 -13.67 0.71 -26.26
CA ASP A 66 -14.89 1.49 -26.50
C ASP A 66 -15.53 2.04 -25.20
N ALA A 67 -14.69 2.32 -24.20
CA ALA A 67 -15.06 3.18 -23.08
C ALA A 67 -15.32 4.58 -23.65
N GLY A 68 -16.58 4.86 -23.97
CA GLY A 68 -16.96 6.04 -24.76
C GLY A 68 -16.45 7.37 -24.18
N PRO A 69 -16.45 8.47 -24.97
CA PRO A 69 -15.93 9.78 -24.57
C PRO A 69 -16.52 10.35 -23.27
N ALA A 70 -17.70 9.86 -22.85
CA ALA A 70 -18.32 10.19 -21.57
C ALA A 70 -17.57 9.57 -20.38
N LEU A 71 -17.08 8.33 -20.48
CA LEU A 71 -16.24 7.70 -19.45
C LEU A 71 -14.90 8.43 -19.33
N LEU A 72 -14.31 8.86 -20.45
CA LEU A 72 -13.08 9.69 -20.45
C LEU A 72 -13.30 11.07 -19.81
N LYS A 73 -14.48 11.66 -20.01
CA LYS A 73 -14.85 12.96 -19.41
C LYS A 73 -15.17 12.82 -17.93
N ASP A 74 -15.78 11.72 -17.53
CA ASP A 74 -15.98 11.36 -16.13
C ASP A 74 -14.64 11.04 -15.46
N LEU A 75 -13.72 10.31 -16.09
CA LEU A 75 -12.34 10.06 -15.62
C LEU A 75 -11.56 11.37 -15.41
N ALA A 76 -11.63 12.32 -16.35
CA ALA A 76 -11.03 13.65 -16.20
C ALA A 76 -11.68 14.49 -15.07
N GLY A 77 -12.93 14.21 -14.72
CA GLY A 77 -13.65 14.81 -13.59
C GLY A 77 -13.53 14.02 -12.27
N THR A 78 -13.05 12.78 -12.33
CA THR A 78 -12.91 11.81 -11.23
C THR A 78 -11.44 11.66 -10.85
N ILE A 79 -10.70 12.76 -10.84
CA ILE A 79 -9.64 12.91 -9.83
C ILE A 79 -10.36 13.10 -8.47
N THR A 80 -11.13 12.10 -8.03
CA THR A 80 -11.67 12.01 -6.67
C THR A 80 -10.53 11.46 -5.83
N GLY A 81 -9.57 12.29 -5.43
CA GLY A 81 -9.80 13.19 -4.31
C GLY A 81 -9.78 12.48 -2.95
N ALA A 82 -9.65 11.15 -2.91
CA ALA A 82 -9.48 10.39 -1.67
C ALA A 82 -8.02 9.88 -1.50
N GLY A 83 -7.46 9.19 -2.51
CA GLY A 83 -6.07 8.70 -2.47
C GLY A 83 -5.03 9.83 -2.53
N PHE A 84 -5.18 10.77 -3.48
CA PHE A 84 -4.38 12.01 -3.52
C PHE A 84 -4.52 12.86 -2.24
N VAL A 85 -5.70 12.91 -1.62
CA VAL A 85 -5.90 13.63 -0.35
C VAL A 85 -5.19 12.92 0.79
N LEU A 86 -5.16 11.59 0.81
CA LEU A 86 -4.45 10.82 1.82
C LEU A 86 -2.93 11.00 1.70
N PHE A 87 -2.36 10.92 0.49
CA PHE A 87 -0.94 11.21 0.25
C PHE A 87 -0.59 12.68 0.55
N ALA A 88 -1.41 13.64 0.08
CA ALA A 88 -1.20 15.07 0.35
C ALA A 88 -1.39 15.43 1.84
N ALA A 89 -2.22 14.69 2.57
CA ALA A 89 -2.39 14.83 4.02
C ALA A 89 -1.30 14.10 4.82
N ALA A 90 -0.69 13.05 4.26
CA ALA A 90 0.40 12.31 4.87
C ALA A 90 1.66 13.15 5.05
N GLN A 91 1.96 14.04 4.09
CA GLN A 91 3.19 14.86 3.99
C GLN A 91 4.36 14.20 4.73
N PRO A 92 4.94 13.11 4.20
CA PRO A 92 6.00 12.39 4.89
C PRO A 92 7.10 13.38 5.29
N ASP A 93 7.32 13.51 6.59
CA ASP A 93 8.22 14.51 7.17
C ASP A 93 9.70 14.09 7.10
N THR A 94 9.96 12.89 6.56
CA THR A 94 11.29 12.32 6.39
C THR A 94 11.39 11.51 5.08
N PRO A 95 12.59 11.41 4.48
CA PRO A 95 12.84 10.54 3.33
C PRO A 95 12.46 9.07 3.55
N GLY A 96 12.65 8.55 4.76
CA GLY A 96 12.28 7.18 5.15
C GLY A 96 10.79 6.94 4.98
N LYS A 97 9.96 7.79 5.58
CA LYS A 97 8.51 7.68 5.45
C LYS A 97 8.05 7.86 4.01
N LEU A 98 8.68 8.77 3.25
CA LEU A 98 8.38 8.93 1.81
C LEU A 98 8.62 7.63 1.04
N VAL A 99 9.76 6.96 1.26
CA VAL A 99 10.09 5.69 0.61
C VAL A 99 9.14 4.57 1.03
N VAL A 100 8.76 4.47 2.30
CA VAL A 100 7.81 3.46 2.80
C VAL A 100 6.40 3.67 2.24
N HIS A 101 5.95 4.92 2.14
CA HIS A 101 4.67 5.23 1.51
C HIS A 101 4.66 4.89 0.02
N ALA A 102 5.72 5.22 -0.70
CA ALA A 102 5.86 4.83 -2.10
C ALA A 102 5.87 3.29 -2.22
N TYR A 103 6.65 2.60 -1.39
CA TYR A 103 6.74 1.13 -1.39
C TYR A 103 5.38 0.45 -1.20
N SER A 104 4.55 0.93 -0.27
CA SER A 104 3.17 0.45 -0.11
C SER A 104 2.31 0.73 -1.36
N TYR A 105 2.50 1.89 -2.00
CA TYR A 105 1.77 2.26 -3.21
C TYR A 105 2.16 1.38 -4.41
N GLU A 106 3.45 1.08 -4.62
CA GLU A 106 3.90 0.16 -5.69
C GLU A 106 3.20 -1.20 -5.57
N HIS A 107 3.04 -1.72 -4.34
CA HIS A 107 2.38 -3.01 -4.10
C HIS A 107 0.86 -2.93 -4.26
N LEU A 108 0.25 -1.75 -4.13
CA LEU A 108 -1.14 -1.52 -4.54
C LEU A 108 -1.28 -1.61 -6.07
N GLU A 109 -0.36 -0.98 -6.82
CA GLU A 109 -0.35 -1.03 -8.28
C GLU A 109 -0.09 -2.46 -8.77
N GLU A 110 0.88 -3.15 -8.18
CA GLU A 110 1.16 -4.57 -8.45
C GLU A 110 -0.08 -5.44 -8.26
N ALA A 111 -0.77 -5.34 -7.11
CA ALA A 111 -1.98 -6.11 -6.86
C ALA A 111 -3.11 -5.75 -7.85
N ALA A 112 -3.26 -4.46 -8.20
CA ALA A 112 -4.24 -4.03 -9.18
C ALA A 112 -3.98 -4.64 -10.57
N TYR A 113 -2.72 -4.67 -10.99
CA TYR A 113 -2.33 -5.25 -12.28
C TYR A 113 -2.40 -6.77 -12.31
N GLU A 114 -2.10 -7.45 -11.21
CA GLU A 114 -2.27 -8.90 -11.09
C GLU A 114 -3.75 -9.30 -11.20
N LEU A 115 -4.63 -8.60 -10.49
CA LEU A 115 -6.08 -8.80 -10.58
C LEU A 115 -6.62 -8.45 -11.98
N LEU A 116 -6.13 -7.38 -12.60
CA LEU A 116 -6.48 -7.00 -13.97
C LEU A 116 -6.06 -8.08 -14.98
N ALA A 117 -4.86 -8.64 -14.85
CA ALA A 117 -4.35 -9.69 -15.72
C ALA A 117 -5.23 -10.95 -15.66
N ARG A 118 -5.67 -11.34 -14.46
CA ARG A 118 -6.56 -12.49 -14.25
C ARG A 118 -7.93 -12.29 -14.87
N VAL A 119 -8.56 -11.14 -14.67
CA VAL A 119 -9.85 -10.83 -15.30
C VAL A 119 -9.71 -10.79 -16.83
N ALA A 120 -8.60 -10.25 -17.35
CA ALA A 120 -8.34 -10.24 -18.79
C ALA A 120 -8.21 -11.65 -19.37
N GLU A 121 -7.55 -12.56 -18.66
CA GLU A 121 -7.45 -13.97 -19.05
C GLU A 121 -8.83 -14.65 -19.07
N LEU A 122 -9.67 -14.42 -18.06
CA LEU A 122 -11.04 -14.95 -18.01
C LEU A 122 -11.93 -14.40 -19.14
N ASP A 123 -11.79 -13.12 -19.50
CA ASP A 123 -12.52 -12.49 -20.62
C ASP A 123 -11.98 -12.93 -22.00
N GLY A 124 -10.77 -13.52 -22.05
CA GLY A 124 -10.07 -13.87 -23.30
C GLY A 124 -9.39 -12.67 -23.98
N ASP A 125 -9.14 -11.59 -23.26
CA ASP A 125 -8.48 -10.38 -23.74
C ASP A 125 -6.96 -10.45 -23.54
N GLU A 126 -6.30 -11.13 -24.47
CA GLU A 126 -4.84 -11.34 -24.44
C GLU A 126 -4.04 -10.02 -24.42
N GLU A 127 -4.55 -8.96 -25.07
CA GLU A 127 -3.89 -7.66 -25.15
C GLU A 127 -3.89 -6.96 -23.79
N THR A 128 -5.04 -6.90 -23.10
CA THR A 128 -5.07 -6.34 -21.73
C THR A 128 -4.27 -7.19 -20.76
N GLY A 129 -4.34 -8.53 -20.87
CA GLY A 129 -3.56 -9.42 -20.00
C GLY A 129 -2.06 -9.23 -20.16
N ALA A 130 -1.57 -9.06 -21.39
CA ALA A 130 -0.16 -8.79 -21.66
C ALA A 130 0.29 -7.42 -21.16
N LEU A 131 -0.55 -6.38 -21.34
CA LEU A 131 -0.30 -5.05 -20.80
C LEU A 131 -0.21 -5.07 -19.28
N ALA A 132 -1.18 -5.70 -18.61
CA ALA A 132 -1.23 -5.76 -17.16
C ALA A 132 -0.01 -6.48 -16.57
N ARG A 133 0.39 -7.64 -17.12
CA ARG A 133 1.62 -8.33 -16.70
C ARG A 133 2.89 -7.52 -16.93
N ARG A 134 2.96 -6.76 -18.03
CA ARG A 134 4.11 -5.90 -18.30
C ARG A 134 4.22 -4.81 -17.23
N ILE A 135 3.14 -4.10 -16.96
CA ILE A 135 3.15 -2.99 -16.00
C ILE A 135 3.38 -3.53 -14.59
N GLY A 136 2.64 -4.56 -14.16
CA GLY A 136 2.83 -5.18 -12.84
C GLY A 136 4.26 -5.66 -12.59
N ALA A 137 4.98 -6.16 -13.61
CA ALA A 137 6.40 -6.49 -13.47
C ALA A 137 7.31 -5.26 -13.31
N GLN A 138 6.95 -4.11 -13.88
CA GLN A 138 7.66 -2.84 -13.69
C GLN A 138 7.39 -2.25 -12.30
N GLU A 139 6.14 -2.32 -11.81
CA GLU A 139 5.75 -1.92 -10.44
C GLU A 139 6.49 -2.75 -9.39
N ARG A 140 6.51 -4.08 -9.54
CA ARG A 140 7.31 -4.97 -8.67
C ARG A 140 8.78 -4.59 -8.66
N ALA A 141 9.35 -4.31 -9.84
CA ALA A 141 10.74 -3.89 -9.94
C ALA A 141 10.99 -2.52 -9.27
N MET A 142 10.00 -1.63 -9.23
CA MET A 142 10.08 -0.39 -8.45
C MET A 142 10.01 -0.66 -6.95
N GLY A 143 9.10 -1.53 -6.50
CA GLY A 143 9.05 -2.01 -5.12
C GLY A 143 10.41 -2.55 -4.65
N GLU A 144 11.05 -3.42 -5.43
CA GLU A 144 12.40 -3.94 -5.16
C GLU A 144 13.47 -2.84 -5.08
N ARG A 145 13.40 -1.83 -5.96
CA ARG A 145 14.31 -0.66 -5.91
C ARG A 145 14.13 0.15 -4.62
N LEU A 146 12.89 0.36 -4.18
CA LEU A 146 12.60 1.09 -2.95
C LEU A 146 13.03 0.31 -1.70
N GLU A 147 12.81 -1.01 -1.67
CA GLU A 147 13.28 -1.87 -0.58
C GLU A 147 14.80 -1.81 -0.43
N ALA A 148 15.53 -1.86 -1.55
CA ALA A 148 16.99 -1.71 -1.55
C ALA A 148 17.47 -0.33 -1.04
N LEU A 149 16.59 0.67 -1.03
CA LEU A 149 16.89 2.03 -0.57
C LEU A 149 16.55 2.26 0.91
N PHE A 150 15.94 1.32 1.64
CA PHE A 150 15.55 1.53 3.05
C PHE A 150 16.71 1.96 3.95
N GLU A 151 17.90 1.39 3.77
CA GLU A 151 19.09 1.80 4.53
C GLU A 151 19.44 3.27 4.28
N ARG A 152 19.51 3.67 3.01
CA ARG A 152 19.82 5.03 2.60
C ARG A 152 18.72 6.00 3.02
N ALA A 153 17.47 5.56 3.01
CA ALA A 153 16.32 6.36 3.43
C ALA A 153 16.37 6.66 4.94
N VAL A 154 16.79 5.69 5.77
CA VAL A 154 17.05 5.92 7.20
C VAL A 154 18.23 6.88 7.39
N GLU A 155 19.34 6.69 6.67
CA GLU A 155 20.49 7.60 6.74
C GLU A 155 20.12 9.03 6.38
N ALA A 156 19.36 9.23 5.30
CA ALA A 156 18.88 10.53 4.90
C ALA A 156 17.94 11.15 5.94
N SER A 157 17.08 10.34 6.58
CA SER A 157 16.13 10.79 7.61
C SER A 157 16.81 11.21 8.91
N LEU A 158 17.95 10.61 9.24
CA LEU A 158 18.67 10.86 10.49
C LEU A 158 19.85 11.81 10.31
N ARG A 159 20.17 12.25 9.09
CA ARG A 159 21.38 13.03 8.76
C ARG A 159 21.54 14.29 9.60
N GLU A 160 20.46 15.02 9.80
CA GLU A 160 20.45 16.30 10.54
C GLU A 160 20.11 16.11 12.03
N LEU A 161 19.95 14.87 12.49
CA LEU A 161 19.58 14.56 13.87
C LEU A 161 20.84 14.48 14.75
N ALA A 162 20.81 15.15 15.90
CA ALA A 162 21.90 15.04 16.86
C ALA A 162 21.92 13.62 17.49
N PRO A 163 23.09 13.05 17.82
CA PRO A 163 23.16 11.70 18.40
C PRO A 163 22.32 11.53 19.68
N GLU A 164 22.25 12.57 20.52
CA GLU A 164 21.42 12.58 21.73
C GLU A 164 19.91 12.48 21.47
N ASP A 165 19.46 12.84 20.26
CA ASP A 165 18.04 12.83 19.87
C ASP A 165 17.60 11.49 19.23
N LEU A 166 18.53 10.57 18.95
CA LEU A 166 18.24 9.26 18.35
C LEU A 166 17.24 8.44 19.19
N GLY A 167 17.34 8.52 20.52
CA GLY A 167 16.40 7.85 21.41
C GLY A 167 14.97 8.38 21.28
N GLU A 168 14.79 9.71 21.17
CA GLU A 168 13.48 10.30 20.93
C GLU A 168 12.97 9.96 19.52
N GLN A 169 13.85 9.94 18.53
CA GLN A 169 13.46 9.58 17.18
C GLN A 169 12.99 8.12 17.10
N LEU A 170 13.67 7.19 17.76
CA LEU A 170 13.23 5.79 17.87
C LEU A 170 11.84 5.67 18.50
N ASP A 171 11.55 6.46 19.54
CA ASP A 171 10.21 6.50 20.16
C ASP A 171 9.13 6.97 19.17
N LYS A 172 9.46 7.89 18.25
CA LYS A 172 8.52 8.32 17.19
C LYS A 172 8.25 7.19 16.20
N TYR A 173 9.27 6.45 15.78
CA TYR A 173 9.09 5.29 14.89
C TYR A 173 8.25 4.18 15.53
N LEU A 174 8.48 3.89 16.82
CA LEU A 174 7.63 2.95 17.57
C LEU A 174 6.18 3.43 17.69
N ALA A 175 5.97 4.72 17.91
CA ALA A 175 4.63 5.29 18.02
C ALA A 175 3.91 5.32 16.67
N ASP A 176 4.63 5.54 15.57
CA ASP A 176 4.12 5.42 14.21
C ASP A 176 3.72 3.96 13.93
N ALA A 177 4.59 2.98 14.23
CA ALA A 177 4.28 1.55 14.09
C ALA A 177 3.02 1.16 14.89
N HIS A 178 2.94 1.49 16.18
CA HIS A 178 1.77 1.21 17.03
C HIS A 178 0.46 1.76 16.43
N ALA A 179 0.53 2.89 15.74
CA ALA A 179 -0.65 3.49 15.16
C ALA A 179 -1.00 2.93 13.78
N ILE A 180 -0.03 2.42 13.01
CA ILE A 180 -0.28 1.63 11.80
C ILE A 180 -1.02 0.35 12.19
N GLU A 181 -0.53 -0.37 13.20
CA GLU A 181 -1.18 -1.55 13.80
C GLU A 181 -2.63 -1.25 14.23
N ALA A 182 -2.84 -0.10 14.87
CA ALA A 182 -4.19 0.34 15.26
C ALA A 182 -5.14 0.61 14.08
N GLN A 183 -4.62 0.88 12.87
CA GLN A 183 -5.43 0.94 11.66
C GLN A 183 -5.62 -0.44 11.04
N ALA A 184 -4.58 -1.29 11.03
CA ALA A 184 -4.66 -2.68 10.58
C ALA A 184 -5.78 -3.41 11.31
N LEU A 185 -5.84 -3.30 12.65
CA LEU A 185 -6.91 -3.90 13.45
C LEU A 185 -8.32 -3.48 13.01
N LYS A 186 -8.54 -2.20 12.72
CA LYS A 186 -9.86 -1.72 12.25
C LYS A 186 -10.25 -2.28 10.89
N LEU A 187 -9.27 -2.50 10.02
CA LEU A 187 -9.46 -3.16 8.73
C LEU A 187 -9.80 -4.63 8.95
N LEU A 188 -8.95 -5.33 9.70
CA LEU A 188 -9.02 -6.77 9.95
C LEU A 188 -10.23 -7.18 10.80
N GLU A 189 -10.78 -6.31 11.64
CA GLU A 189 -12.05 -6.53 12.36
C GLU A 189 -13.22 -6.79 11.40
N LYS A 190 -13.19 -6.21 10.20
CA LYS A 190 -14.27 -6.32 9.20
C LYS A 190 -13.89 -7.20 8.01
N ALA A 191 -12.59 -7.38 7.76
CA ALA A 191 -12.11 -8.06 6.57
C ALA A 191 -12.64 -9.52 6.44
N PRO A 192 -12.75 -10.34 7.51
CA PRO A 192 -13.30 -11.70 7.40
C PRO A 192 -14.74 -11.73 6.89
N GLU A 193 -15.58 -10.76 7.27
CA GLU A 193 -16.98 -10.68 6.81
C GLU A 193 -17.09 -10.26 5.34
N LEU A 194 -16.07 -9.58 4.83
CA LEU A 194 -16.01 -9.04 3.46
C LEU A 194 -15.16 -9.91 2.52
N ALA A 195 -14.60 -11.01 3.02
CA ALA A 195 -13.66 -11.83 2.27
C ALA A 195 -14.30 -12.66 1.16
N GLY A 196 -15.59 -13.02 1.29
CA GLY A 196 -16.35 -13.81 0.30
C GLY A 196 -15.84 -15.25 0.04
N ALA A 197 -14.65 -15.61 0.52
CA ALA A 197 -14.03 -16.93 0.46
C ALA A 197 -13.53 -17.36 1.85
N ASP A 198 -13.76 -18.63 2.22
CA ASP A 198 -13.46 -19.16 3.55
C ASP A 198 -11.95 -19.10 3.87
N GLU A 199 -11.10 -19.39 2.88
CA GLU A 199 -9.64 -19.36 3.02
C GLU A 199 -9.12 -17.93 3.26
N LEU A 200 -9.71 -16.94 2.58
CA LEU A 200 -9.37 -15.52 2.75
C LEU A 200 -9.90 -14.98 4.08
N ALA A 201 -11.11 -15.38 4.49
CA ALA A 201 -11.65 -15.04 5.80
C ALA A 201 -10.76 -15.59 6.92
N SER A 202 -10.29 -16.84 6.79
CA SER A 202 -9.36 -17.45 7.74
C SER A 202 -8.01 -16.74 7.75
N ALA A 203 -7.48 -16.31 6.60
CA ALA A 203 -6.24 -15.55 6.53
C ALA A 203 -6.36 -14.21 7.29
N TYR A 204 -7.46 -13.47 7.12
CA TYR A 204 -7.68 -12.23 7.87
C TYR A 204 -7.90 -12.46 9.36
N GLN A 205 -8.53 -13.56 9.78
CA GLN A 205 -8.69 -13.89 11.20
C GLN A 205 -7.36 -14.25 11.86
N ASP A 206 -6.53 -15.03 11.17
CA ASP A 206 -5.20 -15.36 11.64
C ASP A 206 -4.36 -14.09 11.75
N HIS A 207 -4.39 -13.23 10.73
CA HIS A 207 -3.66 -11.96 10.77
C HIS A 207 -4.19 -11.04 11.89
N LEU A 208 -5.51 -10.91 12.07
CA LEU A 208 -6.08 -10.11 13.17
C LEU A 208 -5.48 -10.49 14.53
N ALA A 209 -5.31 -11.79 14.81
CA ALA A 209 -4.72 -12.26 16.05
C ALA A 209 -3.21 -11.95 16.15
N GLU A 210 -2.48 -11.97 15.04
CA GLU A 210 -1.07 -11.56 15.00
C GLU A 210 -0.92 -10.05 15.24
N THR A 211 -1.71 -9.22 14.54
CA THR A 211 -1.73 -7.75 14.68
C THR A 211 -2.10 -7.31 16.11
N GLU A 212 -3.02 -8.02 16.79
CA GLU A 212 -3.35 -7.76 18.20
C GLU A 212 -2.12 -7.96 19.11
N GLU A 213 -1.33 -9.00 18.84
CA GLU A 213 -0.08 -9.26 19.56
C GLU A 213 1.00 -8.24 19.20
N HIS A 214 1.13 -7.86 17.93
CA HIS A 214 2.07 -6.82 17.48
C HIS A 214 1.79 -5.48 18.15
N GLN A 215 0.54 -5.02 18.14
CA GLN A 215 0.13 -3.80 18.81
C GLN A 215 0.51 -3.81 20.29
N ARG A 216 0.26 -4.94 20.99
CA ARG A 216 0.63 -5.11 22.40
C ARG A 216 2.15 -5.06 22.59
N LEU A 217 2.92 -5.77 21.77
CA LEU A 217 4.38 -5.79 21.86
C LEU A 217 5.00 -4.40 21.64
N VAL A 218 4.51 -3.65 20.66
CA VAL A 218 4.99 -2.29 20.39
C VAL A 218 4.61 -1.34 21.54
N ALA A 219 3.40 -1.47 22.09
CA ALA A 219 2.96 -0.70 23.25
C ALA A 219 3.84 -0.96 24.49
N ASP A 220 4.09 -2.23 24.80
CA ASP A 220 4.97 -2.65 25.90
C ASP A 220 6.40 -2.09 25.70
N ARG A 221 6.89 -2.08 24.45
CA ARG A 221 8.21 -1.52 24.13
C ARG A 221 8.28 -0.01 24.34
N LEU A 222 7.24 0.73 23.94
CA LEU A 222 7.13 2.17 24.21
C LEU A 222 7.13 2.48 25.71
N GLU A 223 6.40 1.69 26.50
CA GLU A 223 6.35 1.85 27.96
C GLU A 223 7.72 1.56 28.60
N ALA A 224 8.39 0.47 28.19
CA ALA A 224 9.72 0.10 28.69
C ALA A 224 10.78 1.17 28.43
N ARG A 225 10.66 1.92 27.32
CA ARG A 225 11.54 3.05 26.98
C ARG A 225 11.20 4.34 27.74
N GLY A 226 10.19 4.30 28.61
CA GLY A 226 9.78 5.44 29.45
C GLY A 226 9.05 6.54 28.66
N SER A 227 8.55 6.23 27.47
CA SER A 227 7.82 7.20 26.66
C SER A 227 6.46 7.53 27.30
N SER A 228 6.18 8.81 27.49
CA SER A 228 4.99 9.26 28.22
C SER A 228 3.69 9.09 27.41
N PRO A 229 2.51 9.00 28.07
CA PRO A 229 1.21 9.00 27.40
C PRO A 229 0.97 10.19 26.47
N SER A 230 1.71 11.31 26.64
CA SER A 230 1.64 12.46 25.75
C SER A 230 2.30 12.21 24.38
N ARG A 231 3.35 11.40 24.29
CA ARG A 231 3.99 11.04 23.00
C ARG A 231 3.13 10.10 22.17
N LEU A 232 2.49 9.12 22.82
CA LEU A 232 1.41 8.31 22.24
C LEU A 232 0.26 9.18 21.72
N LYS A 233 -0.11 10.23 22.46
CA LYS A 233 -1.13 11.19 22.06
C LYS A 233 -0.70 12.04 20.86
N ASP A 234 0.56 12.45 20.78
CA ASP A 234 1.10 13.24 19.66
C ASP A 234 1.22 12.40 18.38
N ALA A 235 1.59 11.12 18.48
CA ALA A 235 1.54 10.16 17.38
C ALA A 235 0.09 9.92 16.92
N ALA A 236 -0.84 9.69 17.86
CA ALA A 236 -2.26 9.57 17.56
C ALA A 236 -2.86 10.83 16.89
N LEU A 237 -2.34 12.03 17.22
CA LEU A 237 -2.73 13.28 16.56
C LEU A 237 -2.13 13.43 15.15
N ARG A 238 -0.85 13.06 14.96
CA ARG A 238 -0.21 13.03 13.63
C ARG A 238 -0.91 12.05 12.69
N LEU A 239 -1.27 10.87 13.17
CA LEU A 239 -2.04 9.90 12.41
C LEU A 239 -3.53 10.23 12.32
N GLY A 240 -4.08 11.01 13.25
CA GLY A 240 -5.42 11.60 13.11
C GLY A 240 -5.55 12.54 11.90
N ALA A 241 -4.43 13.07 11.37
CA ALA A 241 -4.39 13.81 10.11
C ALA A 241 -4.40 12.89 8.88
N LEU A 242 -3.86 11.67 9.00
CA LEU A 242 -4.00 10.59 8.02
C LEU A 242 -5.40 9.98 8.16
N ASN A 243 -6.38 10.58 7.48
CA ASN A 243 -7.75 10.06 7.46
C ASN A 243 -7.85 8.82 6.56
N TRP A 244 -7.14 7.74 6.89
CA TRP A 244 -7.36 6.41 6.29
C TRP A 244 -8.83 6.00 6.46
N GLY A 245 -9.55 6.50 7.47
CA GLY A 245 -11.01 6.39 7.58
C GLY A 245 -11.81 7.00 6.41
N ALA A 246 -11.25 7.93 5.62
CA ALA A 246 -11.83 8.39 4.35
C ALA A 246 -11.54 7.41 3.21
N PHE A 247 -10.34 6.82 3.18
CA PHE A 247 -10.00 5.70 2.31
C PHE A 247 -10.92 4.49 2.57
N PHE A 248 -11.09 4.10 3.84
CA PHE A 248 -12.01 3.05 4.28
C PHE A 248 -13.50 3.39 4.11
N ARG A 249 -13.88 4.68 4.01
CA ARG A 249 -15.27 5.08 3.70
C ARG A 249 -15.62 4.88 2.23
N ALA A 250 -14.62 4.83 1.36
CA ALA A 250 -14.74 4.31 0.00
C ALA A 250 -14.43 2.80 0.01
N GLN A 251 -15.09 2.04 0.91
CA GLN A 251 -14.82 0.63 1.17
C GLN A 251 -14.51 -0.13 -0.14
N PRO A 252 -13.47 -0.99 -0.17
CA PRO A 252 -13.31 -1.90 -1.28
C PRO A 252 -14.63 -2.67 -1.46
N ASP A 253 -15.28 -2.46 -2.60
CA ASP A 253 -16.65 -2.89 -2.86
C ASP A 253 -16.75 -4.38 -3.17
N THR A 254 -15.62 -5.10 -3.13
CA THR A 254 -15.46 -6.48 -3.55
C THR A 254 -14.31 -7.15 -2.79
N PRO A 255 -14.37 -8.46 -2.53
CA PRO A 255 -13.28 -9.24 -1.94
C PRO A 255 -11.89 -9.03 -2.58
N ALA A 256 -11.80 -8.98 -3.91
CA ALA A 256 -10.53 -8.85 -4.63
C ALA A 256 -9.85 -7.50 -4.35
N LYS A 257 -10.62 -6.41 -4.38
CA LYS A 257 -10.10 -5.08 -4.02
C LYS A 257 -9.67 -5.01 -2.56
N LEU A 258 -10.38 -5.69 -1.67
CA LEU A 258 -9.98 -5.76 -0.27
C LEU A 258 -8.65 -6.51 -0.13
N ALA A 259 -8.48 -7.63 -0.83
CA ALA A 259 -7.21 -8.38 -0.84
C ALA A 259 -6.04 -7.54 -1.40
N GLY A 260 -6.25 -6.84 -2.51
CA GLY A 260 -5.21 -5.96 -3.06
C GLY A 260 -4.87 -4.78 -2.14
N PHE A 261 -5.86 -4.24 -1.42
CA PHE A 261 -5.60 -3.22 -0.41
C PHE A 261 -4.86 -3.77 0.82
N ALA A 262 -5.29 -4.92 1.33
CA ALA A 262 -4.64 -5.57 2.46
C ALA A 262 -3.17 -5.88 2.12
N TYR A 263 -2.90 -6.40 0.93
CA TYR A 263 -1.54 -6.62 0.42
C TYR A 263 -0.69 -5.34 0.42
N ALA A 264 -1.21 -4.23 -0.07
CA ALA A 264 -0.52 -2.93 -0.03
C ALA A 264 -0.29 -2.43 1.41
N PHE A 265 -1.22 -2.72 2.32
CA PHE A 265 -1.12 -2.38 3.74
C PHE A 265 -0.01 -3.21 4.42
N GLU A 266 0.10 -4.51 4.13
CA GLU A 266 1.21 -5.32 4.66
C GLU A 266 2.56 -4.76 4.22
N HIS A 267 2.66 -4.24 3.00
CA HIS A 267 3.88 -3.60 2.52
C HIS A 267 4.17 -2.27 3.22
N LEU A 268 3.14 -1.55 3.69
CA LEU A 268 3.33 -0.40 4.57
C LEU A 268 3.94 -0.82 5.91
N GLU A 269 3.45 -1.91 6.50
CA GLU A 269 3.93 -2.47 7.78
C GLU A 269 5.35 -3.01 7.64
N ILE A 270 5.64 -3.79 6.60
CA ILE A 270 6.99 -4.24 6.23
C ILE A 270 7.94 -3.05 6.15
N GLY A 271 7.59 -2.02 5.39
CA GLY A 271 8.42 -0.82 5.26
C GLY A 271 8.63 -0.11 6.60
N ALA A 272 7.58 0.05 7.41
CA ALA A 272 7.65 0.68 8.72
C ALA A 272 8.58 -0.08 9.69
N TYR A 273 8.47 -1.41 9.74
CA TYR A 273 9.32 -2.26 10.57
C TYR A 273 10.77 -2.34 10.06
N GLU A 274 10.98 -2.28 8.74
CA GLU A 274 12.33 -2.16 8.15
C GLU A 274 13.03 -0.85 8.55
N LEU A 275 12.31 0.27 8.58
CA LEU A 275 12.86 1.52 9.11
C LEU A 275 13.07 1.45 10.62
N LEU A 276 12.08 0.96 11.38
CA LEU A 276 12.16 0.86 12.84
C LEU A 276 13.37 0.03 13.28
N ARG A 277 13.59 -1.13 12.65
CA ARG A 277 14.75 -1.99 12.91
C ARG A 277 16.08 -1.25 12.74
N ARG A 278 16.24 -0.53 11.62
CA ARG A 278 17.46 0.22 11.31
C ARG A 278 17.71 1.41 12.21
N VAL A 279 16.63 2.08 12.63
CA VAL A 279 16.71 3.18 13.61
C VAL A 279 17.07 2.62 14.99
N ALA A 280 16.50 1.48 15.37
CA ALA A 280 16.82 0.79 16.62
C ALA A 280 18.30 0.38 16.69
N ALA A 281 18.83 -0.22 15.62
CA ALA A 281 20.23 -0.57 15.52
C ALA A 281 21.15 0.66 15.68
N ARG A 282 20.81 1.80 15.08
CA ARG A 282 21.56 3.06 15.21
C ARG A 282 21.46 3.70 16.58
N ALA A 283 20.39 3.44 17.32
CA ALA A 283 20.19 3.90 18.68
C ALA A 283 20.75 2.92 19.73
N ASP A 284 21.49 1.88 19.31
CA ASP A 284 22.01 0.81 20.15
C ASP A 284 20.92 0.15 21.03
N ASP A 285 19.72 -0.07 20.45
CA ASP A 285 18.57 -0.69 21.11
C ASP A 285 18.27 -2.09 20.55
N PRO A 286 18.99 -3.14 21.00
CA PRO A 286 18.84 -4.49 20.48
C PRO A 286 17.50 -5.14 20.85
N GLU A 287 16.77 -4.62 21.85
CA GLU A 287 15.45 -5.13 22.22
C GLU A 287 14.41 -4.70 21.19
N THR A 288 14.45 -3.43 20.76
CA THR A 288 13.57 -2.95 19.69
C THR A 288 13.91 -3.57 18.35
N GLU A 289 15.20 -3.78 18.06
CA GLU A 289 15.65 -4.44 16.83
C GLU A 289 15.07 -5.87 16.72
N GLN A 290 15.21 -6.68 17.78
CA GLN A 290 14.66 -8.05 17.81
C GLN A 290 13.14 -8.09 17.72
N LEU A 291 12.45 -7.13 18.34
CA LEU A 291 10.99 -6.99 18.21
C LEU A 291 10.61 -6.69 16.77
N ALA A 292 11.26 -5.73 16.13
CA ALA A 292 10.99 -5.36 14.75
C ALA A 292 11.28 -6.53 13.78
N ASP A 293 12.38 -7.26 13.97
CA ASP A 293 12.69 -8.46 13.16
C ASP A 293 11.62 -9.55 13.28
N ARG A 294 11.10 -9.78 14.50
CA ARG A 294 10.03 -10.77 14.71
C ARG A 294 8.77 -10.37 13.95
N ILE A 295 8.32 -9.13 14.10
CA ILE A 295 7.07 -8.66 13.49
C ILE A 295 7.23 -8.63 11.97
N LEU A 296 8.34 -8.09 11.46
CA LEU A 296 8.66 -8.07 10.04
C LEU A 296 8.57 -9.44 9.37
N ALA A 297 9.01 -10.52 10.04
CA ALA A 297 8.90 -11.87 9.51
C ALA A 297 7.44 -12.35 9.40
N GLN A 298 6.57 -11.94 10.34
CA GLN A 298 5.14 -12.23 10.31
C GLN A 298 4.44 -11.41 9.23
N GLU A 299 4.73 -10.11 9.11
CA GLU A 299 4.18 -9.24 8.06
C GLU A 299 4.49 -9.75 6.65
N ARG A 300 5.72 -10.19 6.41
CA ARG A 300 6.10 -10.80 5.12
C ARG A 300 5.31 -12.08 4.85
N ALA A 301 5.12 -12.93 5.86
CA ALA A 301 4.32 -14.14 5.71
C ALA A 301 2.83 -13.83 5.48
N ALA A 302 2.28 -12.79 6.10
CA ALA A 302 0.92 -12.31 5.88
C ALA A 302 0.75 -11.78 4.44
N ALA A 303 1.69 -10.97 3.95
CA ALA A 303 1.70 -10.47 2.58
C ALA A 303 1.72 -11.61 1.54
N GLU A 304 2.64 -12.58 1.71
CA GLU A 304 2.74 -13.78 0.85
C GLU A 304 1.43 -14.60 0.89
N ARG A 305 0.81 -14.73 2.07
CA ARG A 305 -0.44 -15.46 2.22
C ARG A 305 -1.58 -14.75 1.50
N ILE A 306 -1.70 -13.44 1.60
CA ILE A 306 -2.74 -12.66 0.90
C ILE A 306 -2.55 -12.73 -0.61
N GLU A 307 -1.32 -12.57 -1.12
CA GLU A 307 -1.01 -12.70 -2.55
C GLU A 307 -1.46 -14.06 -3.09
N SER A 308 -1.19 -15.14 -2.35
CA SER A 308 -1.59 -16.50 -2.73
C SER A 308 -3.11 -16.70 -2.83
N LEU A 309 -3.89 -15.79 -2.25
CA LEU A 309 -5.35 -15.83 -2.19
C LEU A 309 -6.02 -14.82 -3.13
N PHE A 310 -5.27 -14.14 -4.00
CA PHE A 310 -5.85 -13.24 -5.01
C PHE A 310 -6.83 -13.94 -5.95
N GLU A 311 -6.58 -15.19 -6.30
CA GLU A 311 -7.51 -15.98 -7.14
C GLU A 311 -8.83 -16.28 -6.43
N PRO A 312 -8.85 -16.89 -5.22
CA PRO A 312 -10.06 -17.00 -4.40
C PRO A 312 -10.80 -15.67 -4.20
N ALA A 313 -10.08 -14.58 -3.97
CA ALA A 313 -10.67 -13.25 -3.79
C ALA A 313 -11.36 -12.75 -5.07
N LEU A 314 -10.76 -13.02 -6.23
CA LEU A 314 -11.35 -12.69 -7.52
C LEU A 314 -12.59 -13.54 -7.81
N ASP A 315 -12.52 -14.85 -7.56
CA ASP A 315 -13.65 -15.75 -7.76
C ASP A 315 -14.85 -15.37 -6.87
N ALA A 316 -14.60 -15.03 -5.61
CA ALA A 316 -15.62 -14.52 -4.70
C ALA A 316 -16.26 -13.23 -5.24
N THR A 317 -15.44 -12.30 -5.74
CA THR A 317 -15.91 -11.05 -6.36
C THR A 317 -16.82 -11.30 -7.56
N LEU A 318 -16.40 -12.18 -8.48
CA LEU A 318 -17.16 -12.50 -9.68
C LEU A 318 -18.48 -13.20 -9.34
N SER A 319 -18.45 -14.13 -8.37
CA SER A 319 -19.61 -14.84 -7.86
C SER A 319 -20.64 -13.89 -7.23
N GLU A 320 -20.22 -12.98 -6.36
CA GLU A 320 -21.09 -11.97 -5.73
C GLU A 320 -21.78 -11.05 -6.75
N GLN A 321 -21.10 -10.77 -7.87
CA GLN A 321 -21.63 -9.94 -8.96
C GLN A 321 -22.46 -10.73 -9.97
N GLY A 322 -22.55 -12.06 -9.84
CA GLY A 322 -23.22 -12.93 -10.81
C GLY A 322 -22.50 -13.00 -12.17
N VAL A 323 -21.20 -12.69 -12.19
CA VAL A 323 -20.34 -12.77 -13.38
C VAL A 323 -19.70 -14.15 -13.42
N GLY A 324 -19.99 -14.95 -14.44
CA GLY A 324 -19.39 -16.27 -14.64
C GLY A 324 -18.72 -16.42 -15.99
N PRO A 325 -17.86 -17.44 -16.19
CA PRO A 325 -17.33 -17.79 -17.50
C PRO A 325 -18.47 -18.13 -18.47
N ARG A 326 -18.31 -17.76 -19.74
CA ARG A 326 -19.29 -18.03 -20.81
C ARG A 326 -19.47 -19.51 -21.06
#